data_AF-A0A8H5GSN9-F1
#
_entry.id   AF-A0A8H5GSN9-F1
#
_cell.length_a   1.000
_cell.length_b   1.000
_cell.length_c   1.000
_cell.angle_alpha   90.00
_cell.angle_beta   90.00
_cell.angle_gamma   90.00
#
_symmetry.space_group_name_H-M   'P 1'
#
loop_
_entity.id
_entity.type
_entity.pdbx_description
1 polymer ?
#
loop_
_entity_poly.entity_id
_entity_poly.type
_entity_poly.pdbx_seq_one_letter_code
_entity_poly.pdbx_strand_id
1 'polypeptide(L)'
;MNEAGQVSDHRWAKVSPVTFSDFTTLGVGRWLNDEVINFFIQKWCSRGGTTLGLNTFFACKILFQENSCTNAKTGILTAADENEAVKWCEKTLKILRLETWDSVFIPIHENRSHWYSAYIDFRLRRIEIYDSLRDTCLTNRQKPVLLRKNANLMLTLQVHFQPNMYDCGVHTLWHLQHVLEFRQITWLGNGCGLLKKFFKTFVYMYNG
;
A
#
# COMPACT_ATOMS: atom_id res chain seq x y z
N MET A 1 -35.07 -11.22 23.39
CA MET A 1 -35.25 -9.77 23.38
C MET A 1 -33.89 -9.15 23.10
N ASN A 2 -33.80 -8.54 21.91
CA ASN A 2 -32.86 -7.55 21.35
C ASN A 2 -31.67 -7.11 22.24
N GLU A 3 -30.45 -6.90 21.73
CA GLU A 3 -30.16 -6.03 20.56
C GLU A 3 -29.03 -6.56 19.67
N ALA A 4 -29.40 -6.78 18.40
CA ALA A 4 -28.50 -6.57 17.28
C ALA A 4 -28.48 -5.06 16.97
N GLY A 5 -27.31 -4.54 16.58
CA GLY A 5 -27.24 -3.32 15.76
C GLY A 5 -26.41 -2.19 16.34
N GLN A 6 -25.11 -2.21 16.05
CA GLN A 6 -24.40 -1.02 15.55
C GLN A 6 -23.35 -1.46 14.52
N VAL A 7 -23.82 -1.84 13.33
CA VAL A 7 -23.00 -1.76 12.12
C VAL A 7 -22.94 -0.28 11.79
N SER A 8 -21.83 0.39 12.14
CA SER A 8 -21.62 1.78 11.77
C SER A 8 -21.32 1.87 10.27
N ASP A 9 -22.38 2.17 9.52
CA ASP A 9 -22.43 2.41 8.07
C ASP A 9 -21.71 3.70 7.62
N HIS A 10 -20.67 4.15 8.34
CA HIS A 10 -20.05 5.46 8.13
C HIS A 10 -18.53 5.34 8.22
N ARG A 11 -17.84 5.14 7.06
CA ARG A 11 -16.47 5.64 6.80
C ARG A 11 -15.93 5.22 5.42
N TRP A 12 -16.59 5.69 4.36
CA TRP A 12 -15.93 5.89 3.05
C TRP A 12 -15.69 7.38 2.74
N ALA A 13 -15.96 8.28 3.70
CA ALA A 13 -15.89 9.72 3.52
C ALA A 13 -14.66 10.30 4.23
N LYS A 14 -13.75 10.88 3.43
CA LYS A 14 -12.43 11.45 3.80
C LYS A 14 -11.36 10.43 4.18
N VAL A 15 -10.29 10.34 3.37
CA VAL A 15 -8.94 10.23 3.96
C VAL A 15 -8.91 11.31 5.03
N SER A 16 -8.70 10.95 6.29
CA SER A 16 -8.71 11.94 7.35
C SER A 16 -7.67 13.00 6.99
N PRO A 17 -7.94 14.29 7.19
CA PRO A 17 -6.89 15.28 7.03
C PRO A 17 -5.70 14.84 7.88
N VAL A 18 -4.56 14.59 7.23
CA VAL A 18 -3.36 14.16 7.95
C VAL A 18 -3.02 15.22 8.99
N THR A 19 -2.91 14.81 10.24
CA THR A 19 -2.64 15.71 11.35
C THR A 19 -1.14 15.77 11.62
N PHE A 20 -0.72 16.78 12.39
CA PHE A 20 0.66 16.81 12.89
C PHE A 20 0.99 15.55 13.73
N SER A 21 0.02 15.04 14.49
CA SER A 21 0.16 13.81 15.26
C SER A 21 0.47 12.61 14.36
N ASP A 22 -0.19 12.50 13.21
CA ASP A 22 0.09 11.44 12.24
C ASP A 22 1.53 11.53 11.72
N PHE A 23 2.02 12.74 11.41
CA PHE A 23 3.41 12.94 10.99
C PHE A 23 4.45 12.61 12.07
N THR A 24 4.07 12.54 13.35
CA THR A 24 5.00 12.05 14.39
C THR A 24 5.40 10.59 14.17
N THR A 25 4.60 9.82 13.44
CA THR A 25 4.91 8.44 13.05
C THR A 25 6.11 8.33 12.09
N LEU A 26 6.50 9.42 11.41
CA LEU A 26 7.75 9.51 10.65
C LEU A 26 9.00 9.53 11.55
N GLY A 27 8.82 9.55 12.88
CA GLY A 27 9.90 9.50 13.87
C GLY A 27 10.77 8.24 13.77
N VAL A 28 11.98 8.34 14.33
CA VAL A 28 12.89 7.19 14.46
C VAL A 28 12.25 6.11 15.34
N GLY A 29 12.32 4.85 14.92
CA GLY A 29 11.73 3.73 15.65
C GLY A 29 10.19 3.67 15.66
N ARG A 30 9.51 4.55 14.91
CA ARG A 30 8.05 4.59 14.83
C ARG A 30 7.54 3.94 13.53
N TRP A 31 6.34 3.39 13.64
CA TRP A 31 5.61 2.72 12.56
C TRP A 31 4.69 3.72 11.92
N LEU A 32 4.71 3.80 10.59
CA LEU A 32 3.78 4.67 9.87
C LEU A 32 2.34 4.17 10.06
N ASN A 33 1.43 5.12 10.23
CA ASN A 33 0.00 4.82 10.24
C ASN A 33 -0.61 4.98 8.84
N ASP A 34 -1.87 4.56 8.72
CA ASP A 34 -2.64 4.65 7.48
C ASP A 34 -2.72 6.08 6.92
N GLU A 35 -2.90 7.08 7.76
CA GLU A 35 -3.08 8.48 7.34
C GLU A 35 -1.82 9.03 6.65
N VAL A 36 -0.62 8.71 7.18
CA VAL A 36 0.64 9.08 6.52
C VAL A 36 0.81 8.38 5.19
N ILE A 37 0.54 7.07 5.11
CA ILE A 37 0.65 6.31 3.85
C ILE A 37 -0.33 6.87 2.80
N ASN A 38 -1.59 7.06 3.18
CA ASN A 38 -2.64 7.59 2.31
C ASN A 38 -2.34 9.01 1.83
N PHE A 39 -1.80 9.86 2.70
CA PHE A 39 -1.35 11.21 2.33
C PHE A 39 -0.31 11.18 1.20
N PHE A 40 0.73 10.36 1.33
CA PHE A 40 1.78 10.29 0.32
C PHE A 40 1.31 9.66 -0.99
N ILE A 41 0.49 8.61 -0.93
CA ILE A 41 -0.14 8.02 -2.13
C ILE A 41 -0.94 9.07 -2.89
N GLN A 42 -1.83 9.78 -2.20
CA GLN A 42 -2.64 10.82 -2.84
C GLN A 42 -1.76 11.95 -3.38
N LYS A 43 -0.78 12.41 -2.60
CA LYS A 43 0.09 13.55 -2.96
C LYS A 43 1.03 13.24 -4.12
N TRP A 44 1.53 12.02 -4.26
CA TRP A 44 2.46 11.67 -5.33
C TRP A 44 1.76 11.16 -6.58
N CYS A 45 0.73 10.33 -6.46
CA CYS A 45 -0.01 9.86 -7.63
C CYS A 45 -0.80 10.98 -8.34
N SER A 46 -1.07 12.11 -7.67
CA SER A 46 -1.72 13.28 -8.28
C SER A 46 -0.77 14.20 -9.06
N ARG A 47 0.56 13.97 -9.06
CA ARG A 47 1.56 14.88 -9.66
C ARG A 47 1.81 14.69 -11.16
N GLY A 48 1.00 13.90 -11.83
CA GLY A 48 1.19 13.55 -13.23
C GLY A 48 1.82 12.17 -13.36
N GLY A 49 1.08 11.25 -13.96
CA GLY A 49 1.40 9.84 -14.11
C GLY A 49 0.15 9.07 -14.51
N THR A 50 0.27 7.75 -14.65
CA THR A 50 -0.85 6.86 -14.99
C THR A 50 -0.97 5.71 -13.97
N THR A 51 -0.53 5.96 -12.73
CA THR A 51 -0.58 5.01 -11.63
C THR A 51 -1.75 5.33 -10.71
N LEU A 52 -2.72 4.42 -10.64
CA LEU A 52 -3.83 4.50 -9.72
C LEU A 52 -3.37 4.05 -8.32
N GLY A 53 -3.08 5.02 -7.45
CA GLY A 53 -2.68 4.75 -6.06
C GLY A 53 -3.89 4.53 -5.15
N LEU A 54 -4.15 3.29 -4.76
CA LEU A 54 -5.25 2.96 -3.85
C LEU A 54 -4.86 3.24 -2.40
N ASN A 55 -5.86 3.54 -1.57
CA ASN A 55 -5.64 3.76 -0.15
C ASN A 55 -5.46 2.42 0.60
N THR A 56 -5.03 2.50 1.86
CA THR A 56 -4.69 1.36 2.73
C THR A 56 -5.87 0.45 3.07
N PHE A 57 -7.12 0.90 2.86
CA PHE A 57 -8.32 0.13 3.16
C PHE A 57 -8.84 -0.69 1.97
N PHE A 58 -8.36 -0.43 0.75
CA PHE A 58 -8.79 -1.17 -0.43
C PHE A 58 -8.50 -2.66 -0.29
N ALA A 59 -7.26 -3.00 0.08
CA ALA A 59 -6.81 -4.37 0.15
C ALA A 59 -7.68 -5.18 1.11
N CYS A 60 -7.86 -4.69 2.34
CA CYS A 60 -8.59 -5.42 3.38
C CYS A 60 -10.06 -5.64 3.01
N LYS A 61 -10.68 -4.72 2.27
CA LYS A 61 -12.07 -4.81 1.83
C LYS A 61 -12.26 -5.77 0.66
N ILE A 62 -11.38 -5.68 -0.34
CA ILE A 62 -11.57 -6.37 -1.62
C ILE A 62 -10.83 -7.70 -1.67
N LEU A 63 -9.58 -7.73 -1.22
CA LEU A 63 -8.65 -8.84 -1.46
C LEU A 63 -8.58 -9.84 -0.30
N PHE A 64 -8.95 -9.42 0.91
CA PHE A 64 -8.83 -10.24 2.11
C PHE A 64 -10.19 -10.59 2.71
N GLN A 65 -10.24 -11.71 3.42
CA GLN A 65 -11.46 -12.19 4.10
C GLN A 65 -11.80 -11.33 5.32
N GLU A 66 -10.81 -10.63 5.86
CA GLU A 66 -10.87 -9.91 7.12
C GLU A 66 -9.95 -8.67 7.09
N ASN A 67 -10.28 -7.72 7.98
CA ASN A 67 -9.60 -6.42 8.02
C ASN A 67 -8.11 -6.49 8.40
N SER A 68 -7.64 -7.61 8.95
CA SER A 68 -6.24 -7.85 9.32
C SER A 68 -5.33 -8.13 8.12
N CYS A 69 -5.86 -8.32 6.91
CA CYS A 69 -5.07 -8.68 5.72
C CYS A 69 -4.16 -9.91 5.90
N THR A 70 -4.58 -10.87 6.72
CA THR A 70 -3.84 -12.12 7.01
C THR A 70 -4.24 -13.25 6.07
N ASN A 71 -5.53 -13.32 5.73
CA ASN A 71 -6.09 -14.38 4.91
C ASN A 71 -6.68 -13.80 3.62
N ALA A 72 -5.96 -13.96 2.50
CA ALA A 72 -6.47 -13.55 1.19
C ALA A 72 -7.73 -14.36 0.84
N LYS A 73 -8.65 -13.74 0.09
CA LYS A 73 -9.77 -14.49 -0.51
C LYS A 73 -9.20 -15.55 -1.45
N THR A 74 -9.85 -16.70 -1.49
CA THR A 74 -9.47 -17.83 -2.35
C THR A 74 -10.45 -17.95 -3.50
N GLY A 75 -9.96 -18.28 -4.69
CA GLY A 75 -10.78 -18.41 -5.89
C GLY A 75 -11.00 -17.08 -6.62
N ILE A 76 -12.01 -17.04 -7.49
CA ILE A 76 -12.36 -15.87 -8.29
C ILE A 76 -13.14 -14.90 -7.40
N LEU A 77 -12.86 -13.60 -7.52
CA LEU A 77 -13.64 -12.57 -6.85
C LEU A 77 -15.11 -12.66 -7.26
N THR A 78 -16.02 -12.38 -6.33
CA THR A 78 -17.45 -12.39 -6.66
C THR A 78 -17.79 -11.16 -7.51
N ALA A 79 -18.91 -11.21 -8.24
CA ALA A 79 -19.41 -10.02 -8.95
C ALA A 79 -19.65 -8.82 -8.01
N ALA A 80 -19.94 -9.07 -6.72
CA ALA A 80 -20.04 -8.01 -5.72
C ALA A 80 -18.68 -7.39 -5.39
N ASP A 81 -17.64 -8.20 -5.24
CA ASP A 81 -16.26 -7.73 -5.02
C ASP A 81 -15.74 -6.94 -6.21
N GLU A 82 -16.00 -7.41 -7.44
CA GLU A 82 -15.64 -6.71 -8.67
C GLU A 82 -16.33 -5.34 -8.76
N ASN A 83 -17.64 -5.28 -8.52
CA ASN A 83 -18.39 -4.02 -8.52
C ASN A 83 -17.88 -3.04 -7.47
N GLU A 84 -17.52 -3.51 -6.28
CA GLU A 84 -16.95 -2.67 -5.22
C GLU A 84 -15.55 -2.17 -5.61
N ALA A 85 -14.72 -3.04 -6.19
CA ALA A 85 -13.39 -2.66 -6.68
C ALA A 85 -13.48 -1.60 -7.79
N VAL A 86 -14.41 -1.74 -8.74
CA VAL A 86 -14.65 -0.76 -9.81
C VAL A 86 -15.05 0.59 -9.23
N LYS A 87 -16.04 0.63 -8.32
CA LYS A 87 -16.45 1.88 -7.65
C LYS A 87 -15.28 2.54 -6.92
N TRP A 88 -14.44 1.75 -6.27
CA TRP A 88 -13.25 2.25 -5.58
C TRP A 88 -12.26 2.88 -6.55
N CYS A 89 -11.97 2.20 -7.66
CA CYS A 89 -11.08 2.68 -8.71
C CYS A 89 -11.61 3.97 -9.35
N GLU A 90 -12.88 4.03 -9.73
CA GLU A 90 -13.52 5.22 -10.32
C GLU A 90 -13.47 6.43 -9.38
N LYS A 91 -13.68 6.21 -8.08
CA LYS A 91 -13.59 7.27 -7.08
C LYS A 91 -12.14 7.75 -6.90
N THR A 92 -11.19 6.82 -6.81
CA THR A 92 -9.76 7.17 -6.70
C THR A 92 -9.28 7.93 -7.93
N LEU A 93 -9.72 7.54 -9.13
CA LEU A 93 -9.40 8.22 -10.38
C LEU A 93 -9.77 9.72 -10.32
N LYS A 94 -10.98 10.03 -9.83
CA LYS A 94 -11.46 11.41 -9.64
C LYS A 94 -10.65 12.17 -8.59
N ILE A 95 -10.31 11.53 -7.46
CA ILE A 95 -9.52 12.14 -6.38
C ILE A 95 -8.11 12.50 -6.87
N LEU A 96 -7.49 11.59 -7.62
CA LEU A 96 -6.15 11.78 -8.16
C LEU A 96 -6.11 12.65 -9.42
N ARG A 97 -7.28 12.98 -9.98
CA ARG A 97 -7.44 13.75 -11.23
C ARG A 97 -6.68 13.11 -12.40
N LEU A 98 -6.73 11.78 -12.47
CA LEU A 98 -6.14 11.01 -13.55
C LEU A 98 -7.13 10.90 -14.72
N GLU A 99 -6.68 11.13 -15.94
CA GLU A 99 -7.49 10.90 -17.14
C GLU A 99 -7.49 9.42 -17.54
N THR A 100 -6.32 8.79 -17.45
CA THR A 100 -6.11 7.38 -17.74
C THR A 100 -5.13 6.77 -16.73
N TRP A 101 -5.14 5.45 -16.64
CA TRP A 101 -4.20 4.70 -15.81
C TRP A 101 -3.85 3.38 -16.50
N ASP A 102 -2.61 2.95 -16.32
CA ASP A 102 -2.04 1.72 -16.88
C ASP A 102 -1.34 0.87 -15.80
N SER A 103 -1.45 1.29 -14.55
CA SER A 103 -0.93 0.57 -13.39
C SER A 103 -1.68 0.91 -12.11
N VAL A 104 -1.61 0.01 -11.12
CA VAL A 104 -2.21 0.18 -9.78
C VAL A 104 -1.15 -0.03 -8.72
N PHE A 105 -1.12 0.86 -7.74
CA PHE A 105 -0.35 0.65 -6.51
C PHE A 105 -1.29 0.40 -5.34
N ILE A 106 -1.05 -0.68 -4.59
CA ILE A 106 -1.90 -1.12 -3.48
C ILE A 106 -1.04 -1.29 -2.22
N PRO A 107 -1.10 -0.38 -1.24
CA PRO A 107 -0.52 -0.60 0.08
C PRO A 107 -1.32 -1.66 0.84
N ILE A 108 -0.64 -2.52 1.60
CA ILE A 108 -1.27 -3.58 2.40
C ILE A 108 -0.74 -3.49 3.84
N HIS A 109 -1.67 -3.31 4.78
CA HIS A 109 -1.40 -3.23 6.22
C HIS A 109 -1.78 -4.55 6.89
N GLU A 110 -0.85 -5.49 6.96
CA GLU A 110 -1.09 -6.79 7.58
C GLU A 110 -0.99 -6.69 9.10
N ASN A 111 -2.02 -7.19 9.77
CA ASN A 111 -2.18 -7.28 11.22
C ASN A 111 -1.85 -5.98 11.95
N ARG A 112 -2.12 -4.83 11.31
CA ARG A 112 -1.77 -3.48 11.80
C ARG A 112 -0.30 -3.31 12.19
N SER A 113 0.56 -4.16 11.64
CA SER A 113 1.93 -4.31 12.10
C SER A 113 2.97 -4.52 11.03
N HIS A 114 2.54 -4.83 9.82
CA HIS A 114 3.44 -5.03 8.71
C HIS A 114 2.91 -4.33 7.48
N TRP A 115 3.78 -3.56 6.84
CA TRP A 115 3.50 -2.88 5.59
C TRP A 115 4.22 -3.57 4.45
N TYR A 116 3.47 -3.87 3.40
CA TYR A 116 4.01 -4.24 2.09
C TYR A 116 3.11 -3.64 1.01
N SER A 117 3.47 -3.83 -0.26
CA SER A 117 2.70 -3.28 -1.36
C SER A 117 2.61 -4.23 -2.54
N ALA A 118 1.48 -4.21 -3.22
CA ALA A 118 1.32 -4.77 -4.55
C ALA A 118 1.42 -3.67 -5.60
N TYR A 119 2.01 -4.00 -6.74
CA TYR A 119 2.02 -3.16 -7.93
C TYR A 119 1.56 -4.00 -9.13
N ILE A 120 0.52 -3.54 -9.80
CA ILE A 120 -0.03 -4.17 -11.01
C ILE A 120 0.32 -3.27 -12.18
N ASP A 121 0.99 -3.82 -13.17
CA ASP A 121 1.36 -3.11 -14.39
C ASP A 121 0.69 -3.81 -15.58
N PHE A 122 -0.32 -3.18 -16.17
CA PHE A 122 -1.09 -3.79 -17.26
C PHE A 122 -0.33 -3.78 -18.59
N ARG A 123 0.63 -2.86 -18.76
CA ARG A 123 1.46 -2.80 -19.97
C ARG A 123 2.42 -3.96 -20.01
N LEU A 124 3.06 -4.26 -18.89
CA LEU A 124 3.98 -5.38 -18.74
C LEU A 124 3.31 -6.67 -18.30
N ARG A 125 2.00 -6.65 -18.03
CA ARG A 125 1.18 -7.79 -17.61
C ARG A 125 1.76 -8.50 -16.38
N ARG A 126 2.20 -7.72 -15.39
CA ARG A 126 2.84 -8.24 -14.18
C ARG A 126 2.13 -7.76 -12.92
N ILE A 127 2.20 -8.61 -11.90
CA ILE A 127 1.82 -8.28 -10.53
C ILE A 127 3.03 -8.52 -9.66
N GLU A 128 3.55 -7.47 -9.04
CA GLU A 128 4.74 -7.49 -8.21
C GLU A 128 4.34 -7.23 -6.77
N ILE A 129 4.76 -8.10 -5.86
CA ILE A 129 4.62 -7.85 -4.43
C ILE A 129 5.97 -7.46 -3.86
N TYR A 130 6.00 -6.27 -3.26
CA TYR A 130 7.18 -5.69 -2.62
C TYR A 130 7.03 -5.75 -1.11
N ASP A 131 7.81 -6.63 -0.48
CA ASP A 131 7.87 -6.81 0.97
C ASP A 131 9.31 -6.66 1.45
N SER A 132 9.53 -5.70 2.36
CA SER A 132 10.85 -5.40 2.92
C SER A 132 11.21 -6.28 4.14
N LEU A 133 10.25 -6.97 4.75
CA LEU A 133 10.53 -7.79 5.94
C LEU A 133 11.14 -9.13 5.52
N ARG A 134 12.38 -9.36 5.97
CA ARG A 134 13.19 -10.53 5.61
C ARG A 134 12.47 -11.86 5.88
N ASP A 135 11.75 -11.99 6.98
CA ASP A 135 11.12 -13.25 7.37
C ASP A 135 10.01 -13.69 6.39
N THR A 136 9.23 -12.74 5.86
CA THR A 136 8.22 -13.04 4.82
C THR A 136 8.90 -13.50 3.54
N CYS A 137 10.00 -12.84 3.15
CA CYS A 137 10.76 -13.24 1.97
C CYS A 137 11.42 -14.62 2.15
N LEU A 138 12.06 -14.90 3.29
CA LEU A 138 12.66 -16.20 3.59
C LEU A 138 11.60 -17.32 3.55
N THR A 139 10.41 -17.05 4.10
CA THR A 139 9.27 -17.97 4.05
C THR A 139 8.83 -18.28 2.60
N ASN A 140 9.00 -17.33 1.69
CA ASN A 140 8.58 -17.45 0.29
C ASN A 140 9.69 -17.91 -0.68
N ARG A 141 10.98 -17.73 -0.34
CA ARG A 141 12.13 -17.86 -1.26
C ARG A 141 12.34 -19.26 -1.83
N GLN A 142 11.84 -20.29 -1.15
CA GLN A 142 12.00 -21.70 -1.56
C GLN A 142 10.67 -22.42 -1.77
N LYS A 143 9.55 -21.68 -1.75
CA LYS A 143 8.22 -22.26 -1.97
C LYS A 143 7.83 -22.08 -3.45
N PRO A 144 7.27 -23.12 -4.10
CA PRO A 144 6.50 -22.97 -5.33
C PRO A 144 5.51 -21.82 -5.22
N VAL A 145 5.22 -21.11 -6.31
CA VAL A 145 4.34 -19.91 -6.30
C VAL A 145 3.04 -20.17 -5.54
N LEU A 146 2.40 -21.32 -5.77
CA LEU A 146 1.16 -21.75 -5.10
C LEU A 146 1.28 -21.93 -3.57
N LEU A 147 2.49 -22.11 -3.05
CA LEU A 147 2.77 -22.32 -1.63
C LEU A 147 3.35 -21.07 -0.96
N ARG A 148 3.58 -19.99 -1.71
CA ARG A 148 4.03 -18.71 -1.14
C ARG A 148 2.89 -18.08 -0.35
N LYS A 149 3.23 -17.40 0.75
CA LYS A 149 2.29 -16.50 1.43
C LYS A 149 1.82 -15.46 0.42
N ASN A 150 0.51 -15.26 0.31
CA ASN A 150 -0.13 -14.44 -0.72
C ASN A 150 0.06 -14.98 -2.16
N ALA A 151 0.20 -16.29 -2.36
CA ALA A 151 0.27 -16.94 -3.67
C ALA A 151 -0.83 -16.46 -4.64
N ASN A 152 -2.05 -16.29 -4.13
CA ASN A 152 -3.19 -15.77 -4.90
C ASN A 152 -2.98 -14.34 -5.44
N LEU A 153 -1.98 -13.62 -4.93
CA LEU A 153 -1.65 -12.23 -5.27
C LEU A 153 -0.26 -12.09 -5.92
N MET A 154 0.54 -13.16 -6.11
CA MET A 154 2.00 -13.04 -6.27
C MET A 154 2.65 -13.58 -7.56
N LEU A 155 3.49 -12.74 -8.17
CA LEU A 155 4.90 -13.04 -8.49
C LEU A 155 5.78 -12.26 -7.49
N THR A 156 6.45 -12.95 -6.56
CA THR A 156 7.33 -12.31 -5.57
C THR A 156 8.62 -11.82 -6.22
N LEU A 157 8.94 -10.53 -6.07
CA LEU A 157 10.26 -10.00 -6.39
C LEU A 157 11.05 -9.73 -5.11
N GLN A 158 12.35 -10.01 -5.16
CA GLN A 158 13.26 -9.66 -4.07
C GLN A 158 13.40 -8.14 -4.01
N VAL A 159 12.96 -7.55 -2.89
CA VAL A 159 13.25 -6.17 -2.52
C VAL A 159 14.28 -6.13 -1.40
N HIS A 160 14.89 -4.98 -1.18
CA HIS A 160 15.85 -4.80 -0.10
C HIS A 160 15.21 -5.02 1.26
N PHE A 161 15.92 -5.78 2.09
CA PHE A 161 15.45 -6.11 3.44
C PHE A 161 15.67 -4.95 4.38
N GLN A 162 14.63 -4.57 5.12
CA GLN A 162 14.82 -3.75 6.31
C GLN A 162 15.53 -4.58 7.39
N PRO A 163 16.49 -3.99 8.12
CA PRO A 163 17.14 -4.64 9.26
C PRO A 163 16.28 -4.58 10.53
N ASN A 164 15.17 -3.86 10.52
CA ASN A 164 14.29 -3.63 11.67
C ASN A 164 12.83 -3.98 11.35
N MET A 165 11.95 -3.92 12.34
CA MET A 165 10.53 -4.27 12.19
C MET A 165 9.60 -3.06 11.95
N TYR A 166 10.13 -1.84 11.92
CA TYR A 166 9.32 -0.61 12.00
C TYR A 166 9.39 0.30 10.77
N ASP A 167 10.35 0.07 9.86
CA ASP A 167 10.53 0.86 8.66
C ASP A 167 9.71 0.34 7.46
N CYS A 168 8.89 -0.70 7.63
CA CYS A 168 8.15 -1.34 6.55
C CYS A 168 7.25 -0.33 5.81
N GLY A 169 6.63 0.59 6.54
CA GLY A 169 5.83 1.67 5.95
C GLY A 169 6.68 2.65 5.12
N VAL A 170 7.91 2.94 5.55
CA VAL A 170 8.84 3.78 4.78
C VAL A 170 9.31 3.08 3.52
N HIS A 171 9.56 1.77 3.59
CA HIS A 171 9.85 0.96 2.42
C HIS A 171 8.67 0.93 1.44
N THR A 172 7.43 0.83 1.91
CA THR A 172 6.23 0.95 1.06
C THR A 172 6.16 2.29 0.35
N LEU A 173 6.46 3.42 1.03
CA LEU A 173 6.54 4.73 0.36
C LEU A 173 7.70 4.82 -0.63
N TRP A 174 8.84 4.23 -0.30
CA TRP A 174 9.98 4.16 -1.22
C TRP A 174 9.65 3.34 -2.47
N HIS A 175 8.94 2.22 -2.33
CA HIS A 175 8.43 1.42 -3.45
C HIS A 175 7.51 2.26 -4.33
N LEU A 176 6.55 2.99 -3.74
CA LEU A 176 5.66 3.89 -4.46
C LEU A 176 6.46 4.90 -5.29
N GLN A 177 7.42 5.59 -4.68
CA GLN A 177 8.23 6.57 -5.39
C GLN A 177 8.99 5.93 -6.56
N HIS A 178 9.56 4.75 -6.37
CA HIS A 178 10.30 4.05 -7.42
C HIS A 178 9.40 3.61 -8.58
N VAL A 179 8.20 3.07 -8.31
CA VAL A 179 7.30 2.69 -9.40
C VAL A 179 6.74 3.92 -10.13
N LEU A 180 6.59 5.05 -9.45
CA LEU A 180 6.19 6.31 -10.11
C LEU A 180 7.31 6.84 -11.02
N GLU A 181 8.57 6.76 -10.59
CA GLU A 181 9.72 7.28 -11.35
C GLU A 181 10.18 6.34 -12.47
N PHE A 182 10.26 5.05 -12.19
CA PHE A 182 10.93 4.08 -13.07
C PHE A 182 10.01 2.98 -13.60
N ARG A 183 8.76 2.91 -13.12
CA ARG A 183 7.82 1.78 -13.34
C ARG A 183 8.30 0.44 -12.84
N GLN A 184 9.50 0.37 -12.27
CA GLN A 184 10.15 -0.80 -11.70
C GLN A 184 10.97 -0.34 -10.51
N ILE A 185 11.41 -1.24 -9.65
CA ILE A 185 12.34 -0.89 -8.57
C ILE A 185 13.78 -1.17 -9.03
N THR A 186 14.58 -0.11 -9.19
CA THR A 186 16.03 -0.14 -9.43
C THR A 186 16.74 0.71 -8.37
N TRP A 187 17.78 0.18 -7.72
CA TRP A 187 18.33 0.77 -6.49
C TRP A 187 19.56 1.67 -6.71
N LEU A 188 19.67 2.73 -5.89
CA LEU A 188 20.81 3.64 -5.72
C LEU A 188 21.10 3.88 -4.20
N GLY A 189 21.86 3.02 -3.52
CA GLY A 189 22.49 3.35 -2.22
C GLY A 189 21.69 3.15 -0.90
N ASN A 190 22.43 2.95 0.21
CA ASN A 190 21.92 2.68 1.57
C ASN A 190 21.23 3.91 2.18
N GLY A 191 19.89 3.99 2.17
CA GLY A 191 19.17 5.26 2.37
C GLY A 191 18.03 5.33 3.40
N CYS A 192 17.64 4.29 4.13
CA CYS A 192 16.37 4.32 4.91
C CYS A 192 16.28 5.47 5.94
N GLY A 193 17.37 5.78 6.65
CA GLY A 193 17.44 6.96 7.53
C GLY A 193 17.37 8.29 6.79
N LEU A 194 17.94 8.36 5.58
CA LEU A 194 17.85 9.52 4.70
C LEU A 194 16.45 9.68 4.11
N LEU A 195 15.72 8.58 3.86
CA LEU A 195 14.34 8.61 3.38
C LEU A 195 13.37 9.12 4.45
N LYS A 196 13.49 8.68 5.71
CA LYS A 196 12.72 9.26 6.83
C LYS A 196 13.01 10.76 6.98
N LYS A 197 14.28 11.16 6.91
CA LYS A 197 14.67 12.57 6.95
C LYS A 197 14.12 13.35 5.75
N PHE A 198 14.17 12.78 4.55
CA PHE A 198 13.61 13.35 3.33
C PHE A 198 12.11 13.55 3.45
N PHE A 199 11.34 12.53 3.83
CA PHE A 199 9.89 12.65 4.00
C PHE A 199 9.52 13.66 5.08
N LYS A 200 10.27 13.69 6.19
CA LYS A 200 10.10 14.71 7.23
C LYS A 200 10.38 16.12 6.70
N THR A 201 11.52 16.36 6.05
CA THR A 201 11.87 17.66 5.45
C THR A 201 10.87 18.08 4.37
N PHE A 202 10.42 17.14 3.55
CA PHE A 202 9.42 17.37 2.52
C PHE A 202 8.06 17.80 3.11
N VAL A 203 7.65 17.24 4.26
CA VAL A 203 6.44 17.69 4.97
C VAL A 203 6.60 19.12 5.48
N TYR A 204 7.78 19.49 6.02
CA TYR A 204 8.05 20.85 6.51
C TYR A 204 8.10 21.90 5.40
N MET A 205 8.68 21.59 4.24
CA MET A 205 8.82 22.56 3.14
C MET A 205 7.51 22.88 2.41
N TYR A 206 6.48 22.03 2.52
CA TYR A 206 5.24 22.14 1.74
C TYR A 206 3.97 22.36 2.57
N ASN A 207 4.09 22.40 3.89
CA ASN A 207 2.98 22.77 4.81
C ASN A 207 3.31 24.02 5.65
N GLY A 208 4.39 24.74 5.30
CA GLY A 208 4.75 26.04 5.84
C GLY A 208 4.44 27.14 4.83
#